data_AF-A0ABD0Q7F2-F1
#
_entry.id   AF-A0ABD0Q7F2-F1
#
_cell.length_a   1.000
_cell.length_b   1.000
_cell.length_c   1.000
_cell.angle_alpha   90.00
_cell.angle_beta   90.00
_cell.angle_gamma   90.00
#
_symmetry.space_group_name_H-M   'P 1'
#
loop_
_entity.id
_entity.type
_entity.pdbx_description
1 polymer ?
#
loop_
_entity_poly.entity_id
_entity_poly.type
_entity_poly.pdbx_seq_one_letter_code
_entity_poly.pdbx_strand_id
1 'polypeptide(L)' 'ASTKLVCYMTNWSQYRPSNGKFLPEHIDPFLCTHVIYTLATISPDNQIATIEWNDEEMYKSLNDLKRV' A
#
# COMPACT_ATOMS: atom_id res chain seq x y z
N ALA A 1 17.39 20.68 6.69
CA ALA A 1 16.96 19.40 7.30
C ALA A 1 15.88 18.79 6.41
N SER A 2 15.86 17.46 6.23
CA SER A 2 14.81 16.77 5.45
C SER A 2 13.53 16.64 6.28
N THR A 3 12.37 16.88 5.68
CA THR A 3 11.05 16.86 6.34
C THR A 3 10.23 15.61 6.01
N LYS A 4 10.82 14.63 5.32
CA LYS A 4 10.10 13.45 4.82
C LYS A 4 10.15 12.28 5.80
N LEU A 5 8.98 11.79 6.18
CA LEU A 5 8.79 10.43 6.71
C LEU A 5 8.15 9.56 5.63
N VAL A 6 8.88 8.55 5.16
CA VAL A 6 8.47 7.66 4.06
C VAL A 6 8.20 6.27 4.63
N CYS A 7 6.98 5.78 4.47
CA CYS A 7 6.50 4.55 5.07
C CYS A 7 6.19 3.51 3.99
N TYR A 8 6.57 2.25 4.23
CA TYR A 8 6.28 1.15 3.31
C TYR A 8 5.10 0.32 3.84
N MET A 9 4.12 0.06 2.99
CA MET A 9 3.03 -0.87 3.25
C MET A 9 3.19 -2.08 2.33
N THR A 10 3.11 -3.29 2.89
CA THR A 10 3.24 -4.55 2.13
C THR A 10 1.88 -5.14 1.79
N ASN A 11 1.59 -5.48 0.55
CA ASN A 11 0.29 -6.02 0.13
C ASN A 11 -0.03 -7.39 0.74
N TRP A 12 0.98 -8.23 1.00
CA TRP A 12 0.80 -9.54 1.63
C TRP A 12 0.42 -9.46 3.12
N SER A 13 0.54 -8.30 3.78
CA SER A 13 0.13 -8.17 5.19
C SER A 13 -1.37 -8.35 5.40
N GLN A 14 -2.16 -8.24 4.33
CA GLN A 14 -3.60 -8.51 4.36
C GLN A 14 -3.94 -9.96 4.72
N TYR A 15 -3.00 -10.89 4.54
CA TYR A 15 -3.19 -12.33 4.77
C TYR A 15 -2.73 -12.80 6.14
N ARG A 16 -2.13 -11.93 6.95
CA ARG A 16 -1.73 -12.28 8.33
C ARG A 16 -2.98 -12.60 9.17
N PRO A 17 -2.91 -13.59 10.07
CA PRO A 17 -4.07 -13.97 10.87
C PRO A 17 -4.40 -12.92 11.93
N SER A 18 -5.68 -12.83 12.27
CA SER A 18 -6.21 -12.06 13.41
C SER A 18 -5.66 -10.62 13.44
N ASN A 19 -5.12 -10.18 14.58
CA ASN A 19 -4.60 -8.83 14.79
C ASN A 19 -3.33 -8.51 13.97
N GLY A 20 -2.75 -9.51 13.29
CA GLY A 20 -1.64 -9.28 12.38
C GLY A 20 -2.07 -8.77 11.01
N LYS A 21 -3.35 -8.91 10.64
CA LYS A 21 -3.90 -8.44 9.37
C LYS A 21 -3.73 -6.93 9.26
N PHE A 22 -3.17 -6.47 8.16
CA PHE A 22 -2.97 -5.04 7.91
C PHE A 22 -3.42 -4.67 6.50
N LEU A 23 -4.26 -3.64 6.44
CA LEU A 23 -4.93 -3.09 5.25
C LEU A 23 -4.74 -1.57 5.22
N PRO A 24 -4.98 -0.86 4.09
CA PRO A 24 -4.77 0.58 4.00
C PRO A 24 -5.54 1.37 5.05
N GLU A 25 -6.73 0.92 5.48
CA GLU A 25 -7.55 1.63 6.47
C GLU A 25 -6.89 1.70 7.87
N HIS A 26 -5.84 0.92 8.12
CA HIS A 26 -5.08 0.97 9.37
C HIS A 26 -3.97 2.03 9.36
N ILE A 27 -3.72 2.69 8.22
CA ILE A 27 -2.72 3.75 8.10
C ILE A 27 -3.34 5.06 8.57
N ASP A 28 -2.69 5.70 9.54
CA ASP A 28 -3.01 7.08 9.91
C ASP A 28 -2.62 8.04 8.77
N PRO A 29 -3.59 8.77 8.17
CA PRO A 29 -3.36 9.69 7.05
C PRO A 29 -2.37 10.83 7.34
N PHE A 30 -2.15 11.16 8.61
CA PHE A 30 -1.28 12.26 9.03
C PHE A 30 0.07 11.79 9.59
N LEU A 31 0.28 10.47 9.72
CA LEU A 31 1.52 9.91 10.27
C LEU A 31 2.70 10.11 9.33
N CYS A 32 2.53 9.72 8.06
CA CYS A 32 3.62 9.70 7.07
C CYS A 32 3.42 10.78 6.01
N THR A 33 4.52 11.37 5.56
CA THR A 33 4.49 12.31 4.42
C THR A 33 4.34 11.60 3.07
N HIS A 34 4.81 10.36 2.99
CA HIS A 34 4.73 9.50 1.81
C HIS A 34 4.46 8.07 2.26
N VAL A 35 3.59 7.36 1.55
CA VAL A 35 3.36 5.92 1.73
C VAL A 35 3.64 5.21 0.41
N ILE A 36 4.43 4.14 0.45
CA ILE A 36 4.82 3.32 -0.69
C ILE A 36 4.12 1.97 -0.58
N TYR A 37 3.29 1.66 -1.58
CA TYR A 37 2.67 0.36 -1.73
C TYR A 37 3.67 -0.66 -2.29
N THR A 38 3.81 -1.79 -1.62
CA THR A 38 4.89 -2.76 -1.83
C THR A 38 4.26 -4.15 -1.96
N LEU A 39 4.29 -4.84 -3.10
CA LEU A 39 5.07 -4.60 -4.32
C LEU A 39 4.15 -4.54 -5.55
N ALA A 40 4.67 -3.97 -6.63
CA ALA A 40 4.20 -4.24 -7.99
C ALA A 40 5.16 -5.24 -8.65
N THR A 41 4.72 -5.85 -9.76
CA THR A 41 5.56 -6.77 -10.55
C THR A 41 5.68 -6.29 -11.99
N ILE A 42 6.50 -7.01 -12.77
CA ILE A 42 6.64 -6.83 -14.20
C ILE A 42 6.06 -8.08 -14.87
N SER A 43 5.12 -7.87 -15.79
CA SER A 43 4.49 -8.93 -16.57
C SER A 43 5.44 -9.49 -17.64
N PRO A 44 5.14 -10.67 -18.23
CA PRO A 44 5.97 -11.25 -19.29
C PRO A 44 6.14 -10.37 -20.54
N ASP A 45 5.22 -9.45 -20.80
CA ASP A 45 5.27 -8.42 -21.86
C ASP A 45 6.04 -7.15 -21.45
N ASN A 46 6.79 -7.21 -20.34
CA ASN A 46 7.61 -6.12 -19.80
C ASN A 46 6.80 -4.87 -19.41
N GLN A 47 5.55 -5.06 -18.96
CA GLN A 47 4.71 -3.98 -18.44
C GLN A 47 4.61 -4.07 -16.92
N ILE A 48 4.30 -2.95 -16.26
CA ILE A 48 3.98 -2.98 -14.82
C ILE A 48 2.65 -3.70 -14.64
N ALA A 49 2.59 -4.59 -13.67
CA ALA A 49 1.39 -5.35 -13.32
C ALA A 49 1.20 -5.44 -11.79
N THR A 50 -0.04 -5.75 -11.40
CA THR A 50 -0.39 -6.12 -10.02
C THR A 50 0.16 -7.50 -9.67
N ILE A 51 0.33 -7.77 -8.37
CA ILE A 51 0.70 -9.09 -7.85
C ILE A 51 -0.54 -9.81 -7.35
N GLU A 52 -1.33 -9.16 -6.49
CA GLU A 52 -2.52 -9.74 -5.88
C GLU A 52 -3.77 -9.39 -6.68
N TRP A 53 -4.74 -10.30 -6.67
CA TRP A 53 -6.01 -10.16 -7.38
C TRP A 53 -6.82 -8.92 -6.96
N ASN A 54 -6.57 -8.37 -5.76
CA ASN A 54 -7.25 -7.22 -5.20
C ASN A 54 -6.36 -5.98 -5.04
N ASP A 55 -5.16 -5.97 -5.63
CA ASP A 55 -4.24 -4.83 -5.53
C ASP A 55 -4.91 -3.52 -6.00
N GLU A 56 -5.72 -3.54 -7.07
CA GLU A 56 -6.41 -2.34 -7.57
C GLU A 56 -7.39 -1.73 -6.55
N GLU A 57 -8.10 -2.58 -5.80
CA GLU A 57 -8.98 -2.14 -4.72
C GLU A 57 -8.15 -1.54 -3.57
N MET A 58 -7.03 -2.17 -3.24
CA MET A 58 -6.10 -1.68 -2.22
C MET A 58 -5.44 -0.35 -2.62
N TYR A 59 -5.13 -0.17 -3.90
CA TYR A 59 -4.62 1.11 -4.43
C TYR A 59 -5.64 2.21 -4.27
N LYS A 60 -6.92 1.91 -4.56
CA LYS A 60 -8.00 2.87 -4.38
C LYS A 60 -8.15 3.26 -2.91
N SER A 61 -8.23 2.28 -2.01
CA SER A 61 -8.35 2.53 -0.56
C SER A 61 -7.17 3.36 -0.02
N LEU A 62 -5.93 3.01 -0.38
CA LEU A 62 -4.75 3.79 0.02
C LEU A 62 -4.79 5.23 -0.53
N ASN A 63 -5.24 5.42 -1.77
CA ASN A 63 -5.33 6.76 -2.36
C ASN A 63 -6.45 7.62 -1.76
N ASP A 64 -7.53 7.00 -1.27
CA ASP A 64 -8.63 7.70 -0.62
C ASP A 64 -8.19 8.35 0.71
N LEU A 65 -7.13 7.84 1.37
CA LEU A 65 -6.52 8.48 2.53
C LEU A 65 -5.92 9.87 2.24
N LYS A 66 -5.74 10.24 0.96
CA LYS A 66 -5.27 11.59 0.59
C LYS A 66 -6.40 12.63 0.56
N ARG A 67 -7.65 12.21 0.73
CA ARG A 67 -8.85 13.06 0.59
C ARG A 67 -9.45 13.49 1.92
N VAL A 68 -8.89 13.04 3.03
CA VAL A 68 -9.32 13.41 4.39
C VAL A 68 -8.57 14.63 4.91
#